data_AF-A0A9P5C1U4-F1
#
_entry.id   AF-A0A9P5C1U4-F1
#
_cell.length_a   1.000
_cell.length_b   1.000
_cell.length_c   1.000
_cell.angle_alpha   90.00
_cell.angle_beta   90.00
_cell.angle_gamma   90.00
#
_symmetry.space_group_name_H-M   'P 1'
#
loop_
_entity.id
_entity.type
_entity.pdbx_description
1 polymer ?
#
loop_
_entity_poly.entity_id
_entity_poly.type
_entity_poly.pdbx_seq_one_letter_code
_entity_poly.pdbx_strand_id
1 'polypeptide(L)'
;MHCAPLQIEGYTETVILSNISQSQVFYYYGPGDLADYTFMLKLPIHDFEPGDYRVTSQAFSSHSSKIIPELYKPDADVTLHLLDASGIFYRQPIDDPWFSATTRPAERYKKTYDEVDGSPLFFSDFPGSVIACASQILYCNPDLPSRVGCVTSRGDLLGANPANQSDGISALWSDPKDRSMVRPIMGLLDTGLITDGVDMLRTVLTLLARRTLLGSFQTALLSVDHWKLEQEQLYKTSLAYFQSMVVISPGASGQVQADYATLETPVIEAVAVRYDPSLLQNDEELR
;
A
#
# COMPACT_ATOMS: atom_id res chain seq x y z
N MET A 1 -2.00 -8.03 -7.58
CA MET A 1 -1.00 -7.03 -7.14
C MET A 1 0.36 -7.70 -7.09
N HIS A 2 1.40 -7.07 -7.63
CA HIS A 2 2.77 -7.63 -7.61
C HIS A 2 3.68 -6.70 -6.83
N CYS A 3 4.30 -7.21 -5.78
CA CYS A 3 5.19 -6.43 -4.92
C CYS A 3 6.60 -7.02 -4.91
N ALA A 4 7.60 -6.14 -4.77
CA ALA A 4 8.99 -6.51 -4.58
C ALA A 4 9.74 -5.47 -3.72
N PRO A 5 10.64 -5.89 -2.82
CA PRO A 5 11.60 -5.00 -2.19
C PRO A 5 12.45 -4.28 -3.25
N LEU A 6 12.74 -3.01 -3.01
CA LEU A 6 13.58 -2.19 -3.87
C LEU A 6 15.02 -2.13 -3.36
N GLN A 7 15.93 -2.00 -4.30
CA GLN A 7 17.32 -1.69 -4.00
C GLN A 7 17.46 -0.22 -3.60
N ILE A 8 18.15 0.03 -2.50
CA ILE A 8 18.27 1.37 -1.89
C ILE A 8 19.56 2.06 -2.35
N GLU A 9 20.60 1.30 -2.71
CA GLU A 9 21.87 1.87 -3.17
C GLU A 9 21.69 2.64 -4.48
N GLY A 10 22.24 3.86 -4.53
CA GLY A 10 22.13 4.75 -5.68
C GLY A 10 20.85 5.58 -5.74
N TYR A 11 19.85 5.30 -4.89
CA TYR A 11 18.58 6.04 -4.81
C TYR A 11 18.38 6.78 -3.50
N THR A 12 19.41 6.89 -2.66
CA THR A 12 19.34 7.53 -1.35
C THR A 12 20.47 8.51 -1.10
N GLU A 13 20.17 9.56 -0.34
CA GLU A 13 21.13 10.54 0.13
C GLU A 13 20.92 10.80 1.62
N THR A 14 22.02 10.83 2.38
CA THR A 14 21.98 11.21 3.80
C THR A 14 22.57 12.60 3.97
N VAL A 15 21.78 13.52 4.51
CA VAL A 15 22.19 14.90 4.78
C VAL A 15 22.24 15.11 6.30
N ILE A 16 23.38 15.62 6.78
CA ILE A 16 23.54 15.98 8.20
C ILE A 16 23.26 17.47 8.35
N LEU A 17 22.18 17.83 9.05
CA LEU A 17 21.84 19.21 9.30
C LEU A 17 22.66 19.75 10.48
N SER A 18 23.72 20.50 10.18
CA SER A 18 24.69 21.00 11.16
C SER A 18 24.08 21.83 12.29
N ASN A 19 22.93 22.48 12.05
CA ASN A 19 22.30 23.37 13.03
C ASN A 19 21.58 22.61 14.17
N ILE A 20 21.20 21.36 13.95
CA ILE A 20 20.42 20.54 14.91
C ILE A 20 21.01 19.15 15.16
N SER A 21 22.18 18.86 14.58
CA SER A 21 22.83 17.54 14.65
C SER A 21 21.89 16.37 14.28
N GLN A 22 20.91 16.64 13.40
CA GLN A 22 19.95 15.66 12.94
C GLN A 22 20.32 15.21 11.54
N SER A 23 20.39 13.90 11.34
CA SER A 23 20.55 13.30 10.03
C SER A 23 19.19 13.09 9.39
N GLN A 24 19.08 13.41 8.10
CA GLN A 24 17.92 13.14 7.27
C GLN A 24 18.32 12.24 6.11
N VAL A 25 17.44 11.33 5.74
CA VAL A 25 17.64 10.43 4.60
C VAL A 25 16.55 10.68 3.58
N PHE A 26 16.97 11.00 2.36
CA PHE A 26 16.11 11.26 1.22
C PHE A 26 16.14 10.06 0.28
N TYR A 27 14.97 9.70 -0.26
CA TYR A 27 14.79 8.60 -1.21
C TYR A 27 14.28 9.15 -2.54
N TYR A 28 14.91 8.80 -3.66
CA TYR A 28 14.68 9.41 -4.98
C TYR A 28 14.19 8.39 -6.02
N TYR A 29 12.97 7.87 -5.82
CA TYR A 29 12.28 7.00 -6.81
C TYR A 29 11.36 7.79 -7.76
N GLY A 30 11.29 9.11 -7.56
CA GLY A 30 10.45 10.06 -8.27
C GLY A 30 10.19 11.28 -7.37
N PRO A 31 9.92 12.46 -7.93
CA PRO A 31 9.58 13.64 -7.15
C PRO A 31 8.22 13.44 -6.47
N GLY A 32 8.16 13.78 -5.18
CA GLY A 32 6.91 13.94 -4.47
C GLY A 32 6.15 15.20 -4.92
N ASP A 33 5.02 15.48 -4.29
CA ASP A 33 4.16 16.61 -4.69
C ASP A 33 4.84 17.97 -4.51
N LEU A 34 5.71 18.10 -3.51
CA LEU A 34 6.32 19.36 -3.09
C LEU A 34 7.85 19.35 -3.11
N ALA A 35 8.46 18.24 -3.50
CA ALA A 35 9.91 18.06 -3.45
C ALA A 35 10.42 17.15 -4.57
N ASP A 36 11.72 17.23 -4.84
CA ASP A 36 12.43 16.38 -5.81
C ASP A 36 12.76 14.98 -5.29
N TYR A 37 12.44 14.69 -4.03
CA TYR A 37 12.52 13.37 -3.41
C TYR A 37 11.14 12.73 -3.24
N THR A 38 11.11 11.40 -3.16
CA THR A 38 9.93 10.58 -2.87
C THR A 38 9.61 10.56 -1.39
N PHE A 39 10.61 10.25 -0.56
CA PHE A 39 10.46 10.17 0.90
C PHE A 39 11.58 10.91 1.62
N MET A 40 11.27 11.40 2.82
CA MET A 40 12.26 11.93 3.75
C MET A 40 12.05 11.27 5.11
N LEU A 41 13.11 10.64 5.64
CA LEU A 41 13.17 10.17 7.01
C LEU A 41 14.04 11.09 7.84
N LYS A 42 13.52 11.45 9.02
CA LYS A 42 14.30 12.13 10.06
C LYS A 42 14.81 11.08 11.02
N LEU A 43 16.12 10.91 11.08
CA LEU A 43 16.71 9.96 12.01
C LEU A 43 16.62 10.52 13.44
N PRO A 44 16.36 9.65 14.44
CA PRO A 44 16.34 10.07 15.83
C PRO A 44 17.72 10.63 16.23
N ILE A 45 17.70 11.72 17.00
CA ILE A 45 18.93 12.41 17.49
C ILE A 45 19.53 11.65 18.68
N HIS A 46 18.72 10.86 19.39
CA HIS A 46 19.10 10.12 20.58
C HIS A 46 18.88 8.63 20.42
N ASP A 47 19.83 7.84 20.91
CA ASP A 47 19.90 6.37 20.78
C ASP A 47 18.76 5.62 21.50
N PHE A 48 17.85 6.30 22.19
CA PHE A 48 16.86 5.67 23.10
C PHE A 48 15.48 6.34 23.12
N GLU A 49 15.06 7.00 22.04
CA GLU A 49 13.63 7.28 21.92
C GLU A 49 12.87 5.97 21.66
N PRO A 50 11.75 5.71 22.35
CA PRO A 50 10.89 4.57 22.04
C PRO A 50 10.47 4.64 20.57
N GLY A 51 11.13 3.83 19.74
CA GLY A 51 10.78 3.64 18.34
C GLY A 51 9.65 2.65 18.17
N ASP A 52 8.94 2.83 17.08
CA ASP A 52 7.88 1.96 16.58
C ASP A 52 7.97 1.95 15.04
N TYR A 53 7.50 0.88 14.39
CA TYR A 53 7.55 0.79 12.93
C TYR A 53 6.65 1.86 12.30
N ARG A 54 7.12 2.62 11.32
CA ARG A 54 6.25 3.54 10.57
C ARG A 54 6.27 3.17 9.11
N VAL A 55 5.08 3.09 8.52
CA VAL A 55 4.94 2.90 7.07
C VAL A 55 4.43 4.20 6.49
N THR A 56 5.04 4.65 5.41
CA THR A 56 4.58 5.79 4.62
C THR A 56 4.52 5.36 3.17
N SER A 57 3.47 5.77 2.47
CA SER A 57 3.20 5.32 1.12
C SER A 57 3.22 6.48 0.14
N GLN A 58 3.69 6.23 -1.08
CA GLN A 58 3.61 7.17 -2.18
C GLN A 58 3.14 6.44 -3.43
N ALA A 59 2.06 6.93 -4.02
CA ALA A 59 1.52 6.38 -5.26
C ALA A 59 1.96 7.19 -6.47
N PHE A 60 2.20 6.48 -7.56
CA PHE A 60 2.51 7.00 -8.87
C PHE A 60 1.54 6.38 -9.87
N SER A 61 0.85 7.24 -10.61
CA SER A 61 -0.01 6.78 -11.70
C SER A 61 0.82 6.31 -12.90
N SER A 62 0.27 5.39 -13.67
CA SER A 62 0.90 4.85 -14.90
C SER A 62 1.26 5.90 -15.97
N HIS A 63 0.71 7.11 -15.87
CA HIS A 63 0.98 8.23 -16.77
C HIS A 63 1.98 9.24 -16.18
N SER A 64 2.42 9.03 -14.95
CA SER A 64 3.40 9.87 -14.30
C SER A 64 4.78 9.57 -14.87
N SER A 65 5.24 10.41 -15.80
CA SER A 65 6.64 10.41 -16.27
C SER A 65 7.65 10.82 -15.19
N LYS A 66 7.17 11.08 -13.97
CA LYS A 66 7.96 11.54 -12.84
C LYS A 66 8.64 10.39 -12.08
N ILE A 67 8.10 9.17 -12.14
CA ILE A 67 8.74 8.01 -11.51
C ILE A 67 10.00 7.61 -12.29
N ILE A 68 11.01 7.03 -11.62
CA ILE A 68 12.20 6.52 -12.29
C ILE A 68 11.85 5.47 -13.36
N PRO A 69 12.58 5.40 -14.48
CA PRO A 69 12.25 4.51 -15.61
C PRO A 69 12.08 3.04 -15.23
N GLU A 70 12.86 2.55 -14.26
CA GLU A 70 12.86 1.16 -13.79
C GLU A 70 11.54 0.76 -13.13
N LEU A 71 10.86 1.73 -12.52
CA LEU A 71 9.58 1.54 -11.85
C LEU A 71 8.40 1.95 -12.73
N TYR A 72 8.64 2.51 -13.92
CA TYR A 72 7.56 2.91 -14.83
C TYR A 72 6.77 1.69 -15.32
N LYS A 73 5.45 1.71 -15.08
CA LYS A 73 4.50 0.70 -15.57
C LYS A 73 3.37 1.40 -16.33
N PRO A 74 3.30 1.31 -17.66
CA PRO A 74 2.30 2.04 -18.45
C PRO A 74 0.87 1.54 -18.23
N ASP A 75 0.73 0.30 -17.78
CA ASP A 75 -0.54 -0.39 -17.59
C ASP A 75 -0.91 -0.58 -16.11
N ALA A 76 -0.09 -0.13 -15.17
CA ALA A 76 -0.31 -0.36 -13.75
C ALA A 76 0.07 0.86 -12.91
N ASP A 77 -0.62 1.03 -11.79
CA ASP A 77 -0.24 2.00 -10.79
C ASP A 77 0.84 1.43 -9.88
N VAL A 78 1.80 2.27 -9.53
CA VAL A 78 2.94 1.87 -8.72
C VAL A 78 2.85 2.58 -7.39
N THR A 79 2.76 1.80 -6.31
CA THR A 79 2.77 2.31 -4.94
C THR A 79 4.06 1.89 -4.28
N LEU A 80 4.74 2.85 -3.65
CA LEU A 80 5.93 2.60 -2.86
C LEU A 80 5.56 2.67 -1.39
N HIS A 81 6.01 1.69 -0.61
CA HIS A 81 5.84 1.65 0.85
C HIS A 81 7.22 1.70 1.50
N LEU A 82 7.50 2.81 2.17
CA LEU A 82 8.69 2.98 2.99
C LEU A 82 8.40 2.52 4.41
N LEU A 83 9.17 1.55 4.91
CA LEU A 83 9.21 1.16 6.31
C LEU A 83 10.35 1.91 7.00
N ASP A 84 10.01 2.77 7.96
CA ASP A 84 10.93 3.33 8.93
C ASP A 84 11.00 2.39 10.14
N ALA A 85 12.15 1.73 10.27
CA ALA A 85 12.53 0.89 11.39
C ALA A 85 13.71 1.48 12.18
N SER A 86 14.00 2.78 11.99
CA SER A 86 15.19 3.43 12.55
C SER A 86 15.24 3.45 14.08
N GLY A 87 14.09 3.32 14.75
CA GLY A 87 13.97 3.23 16.20
C GLY A 87 13.75 1.81 16.74
N ILE A 88 13.87 0.77 15.91
CA ILE A 88 13.65 -0.62 16.33
C ILE A 88 14.98 -1.35 16.54
N PHE A 89 15.05 -2.10 17.64
CA PHE A 89 16.15 -3.00 17.99
C PHE A 89 15.68 -4.44 17.84
N TYR A 90 16.56 -5.30 17.34
CA TYR A 90 16.24 -6.71 17.09
C TYR A 90 17.09 -7.57 18.01
N ARG A 91 16.49 -8.58 18.65
CA ARG A 91 17.25 -9.54 19.48
C ARG A 91 18.00 -10.59 18.67
N GLN A 92 17.68 -10.70 17.39
CA GLN A 92 18.20 -11.69 16.46
C GLN A 92 18.38 -11.04 15.10
N PRO A 93 19.36 -11.50 14.29
CA PRO A 93 19.54 -10.97 12.95
C PRO A 93 18.33 -11.32 12.09
N ILE A 94 17.90 -10.37 11.26
CA ILE A 94 16.77 -10.55 10.34
C ILE A 94 17.28 -10.39 8.90
N ASP A 95 17.10 -11.44 8.09
CA ASP A 95 17.48 -11.47 6.67
C ASP A 95 16.31 -11.10 5.72
N ASP A 96 15.17 -10.69 6.27
CA ASP A 96 14.04 -10.19 5.48
C ASP A 96 14.43 -8.85 4.80
N PRO A 97 14.28 -8.71 3.48
CA PRO A 97 14.74 -7.52 2.76
C PRO A 97 14.04 -6.21 3.15
N TRP A 98 12.83 -6.28 3.73
CA TRP A 98 12.12 -5.09 4.21
C TRP A 98 12.47 -4.76 5.66
N PHE A 99 12.61 -5.79 6.51
CA PHE A 99 12.95 -5.68 7.93
C PHE A 99 14.44 -5.92 8.23
N SER A 100 15.31 -5.83 7.23
CA SER A 100 16.71 -6.29 7.31
C SER A 100 17.41 -5.65 8.49
N ALA A 101 17.98 -6.50 9.34
CA ALA A 101 18.62 -6.09 10.58
C ALA A 101 19.73 -7.07 10.97
N THR A 102 20.89 -6.92 10.35
CA THR A 102 22.07 -7.75 10.57
C THR A 102 23.24 -6.98 11.18
N THR A 103 23.17 -5.64 11.17
CA THR A 103 24.18 -4.71 11.67
C THR A 103 24.21 -4.63 13.19
N ARG A 104 25.40 -4.70 13.81
CA ARG A 104 25.56 -4.59 15.27
C ARG A 104 25.73 -3.12 15.75
N PRO A 105 25.33 -2.81 16.99
CA PRO A 105 25.53 -1.51 17.64
C PRO A 105 26.96 -0.95 17.54
N ALA A 106 27.98 -1.74 17.88
CA ALA A 106 29.38 -1.32 17.81
C ALA A 106 29.82 -0.92 16.41
N GLU A 107 29.30 -1.58 15.37
CA GLU A 107 29.65 -1.30 13.98
C GLU A 107 29.11 0.07 13.53
N ARG A 108 27.88 0.40 13.96
CA ARG A 108 27.19 1.63 13.55
C ARG A 108 27.55 2.85 14.40
N TYR A 109 27.60 2.70 15.72
CA TYR A 109 27.73 3.83 16.64
C TYR A 109 29.09 3.93 17.34
N LYS A 110 30.00 2.95 17.14
CA LYS A 110 31.27 2.85 17.90
C LYS A 110 31.06 2.96 19.42
N LYS A 111 29.88 2.56 19.91
CA LYS A 111 29.48 2.56 21.32
C LYS A 111 29.24 1.12 21.78
N THR A 112 29.51 0.85 23.05
CA THR A 112 29.51 -0.48 23.68
C THR A 112 28.12 -1.06 23.99
N TYR A 113 27.04 -0.53 23.39
CA TYR A 113 25.68 -1.06 23.60
C TYR A 113 25.44 -2.35 22.80
N ASP A 114 26.42 -3.26 22.79
CA ASP A 114 26.36 -4.48 21.98
C ASP A 114 25.36 -5.49 22.52
N GLU A 115 25.01 -5.39 23.80
CA GLU A 115 24.18 -6.37 24.49
C GLU A 115 23.16 -5.73 25.43
N VAL A 116 21.96 -6.32 25.49
CA VAL A 116 20.99 -6.13 26.57
C VAL A 116 20.80 -7.48 27.25
N ASP A 117 21.03 -7.52 28.56
CA ASP A 117 21.00 -8.76 29.37
C ASP A 117 21.91 -9.88 28.83
N GLY A 118 23.06 -9.52 28.24
CA GLY A 118 24.02 -10.48 27.66
C GLY A 118 23.60 -11.08 26.32
N SER A 119 22.52 -10.58 25.70
CA SER A 119 22.08 -10.98 24.37
C SER A 119 22.46 -9.92 23.33
N PRO A 120 23.01 -10.30 22.16
CA PRO A 120 23.38 -9.35 21.13
C PRO A 120 22.17 -8.58 20.62
N LEU A 121 22.35 -7.28 20.38
CA LEU A 121 21.37 -6.46 19.67
C LEU A 121 21.77 -6.27 18.22
N PHE A 122 20.76 -6.10 17.36
CA PHE A 122 20.90 -5.78 15.96
C PHE A 122 20.05 -4.55 15.64
N PHE A 123 20.54 -3.72 14.72
CA PHE A 123 19.84 -2.57 14.17
C PHE A 123 19.42 -2.86 12.75
N SER A 124 18.40 -2.14 12.27
CA SER A 124 18.07 -2.19 10.85
C SER A 124 19.26 -1.75 10.01
N ASP A 125 19.55 -2.51 8.96
CA ASP A 125 20.69 -2.29 8.06
C ASP A 125 20.55 -0.97 7.30
N PHE A 126 19.29 -0.58 7.05
CA PHE A 126 18.94 0.71 6.46
C PHE A 126 17.99 1.45 7.42
N PRO A 127 18.08 2.78 7.52
CA PRO A 127 17.14 3.53 8.36
C PRO A 127 15.69 3.42 7.87
N GLY A 128 15.49 3.18 6.57
CA GLY A 128 14.24 2.70 6.04
C GLY A 128 14.40 1.89 4.76
N SER A 129 13.44 1.01 4.54
CA SER A 129 13.44 0.04 3.44
C SER A 129 12.17 0.20 2.62
N VAL A 130 12.27 0.04 1.30
CA VAL A 130 11.15 0.31 0.38
C VAL A 130 10.71 -0.96 -0.33
N ILE A 131 9.39 -1.15 -0.41
CA ILE A 131 8.76 -2.11 -1.32
C ILE A 131 7.99 -1.33 -2.38
N ALA A 132 8.08 -1.76 -3.63
CA ALA A 132 7.20 -1.30 -4.70
C ALA A 132 6.13 -2.34 -4.99
N CYS A 133 4.89 -1.89 -5.15
CA CYS A 133 3.75 -2.68 -5.55
C CYS A 133 3.15 -2.13 -6.84
N ALA A 134 3.05 -2.96 -7.87
CA ALA A 134 2.31 -2.68 -9.09
C ALA A 134 0.89 -3.26 -8.98
N SER A 135 -0.12 -2.45 -9.27
CA SER A 135 -1.53 -2.83 -9.16
C SER A 135 -2.34 -2.34 -10.35
N GLN A 136 -3.36 -3.11 -10.68
CA GLN A 136 -4.32 -2.82 -11.74
C GLN A 136 -5.71 -3.02 -11.15
N ILE A 137 -6.61 -2.07 -11.40
CA ILE A 137 -8.02 -2.19 -11.04
C ILE A 137 -8.79 -2.48 -12.32
N LEU A 138 -9.57 -3.57 -12.27
CA LEU A 138 -10.44 -4.00 -13.35
C LEU A 138 -11.89 -3.87 -12.88
N TYR A 139 -12.70 -3.20 -13.69
CA TYR A 139 -14.14 -3.11 -13.49
C TYR A 139 -14.83 -4.09 -14.41
N CYS A 140 -15.58 -5.03 -13.83
CA CYS A 140 -16.24 -6.08 -14.57
C CYS A 140 -17.76 -6.07 -14.39
N ASN A 141 -18.51 -6.15 -15.49
CA ASN A 141 -19.93 -6.48 -15.47
C ASN A 141 -20.10 -8.01 -15.50
N PRO A 142 -20.65 -8.64 -14.44
CA PRO A 142 -20.84 -10.08 -14.38
C PRO A 142 -21.86 -10.64 -15.38
N ASP A 143 -22.75 -9.81 -15.92
CA ASP A 143 -23.76 -10.22 -16.90
C ASP A 143 -23.19 -10.32 -18.33
N LEU A 144 -21.95 -9.88 -18.54
CA LEU A 144 -21.26 -9.92 -19.81
C LEU A 144 -20.19 -11.02 -19.85
N PRO A 145 -19.88 -11.58 -21.05
CA PRO A 145 -18.79 -12.55 -21.18
C PRO A 145 -17.44 -11.97 -20.76
N SER A 146 -16.60 -12.75 -20.08
CA SER A 146 -15.33 -12.30 -19.48
C SER A 146 -14.36 -11.59 -20.42
N ARG A 147 -14.46 -11.80 -21.75
CA ARG A 147 -13.61 -11.14 -22.76
C ARG A 147 -14.01 -9.71 -23.10
N VAL A 148 -15.27 -9.33 -22.84
CA VAL A 148 -15.83 -8.01 -23.15
C VAL A 148 -16.45 -7.33 -21.94
N GLY A 149 -16.62 -8.10 -20.86
CA GLY A 149 -17.26 -7.67 -19.63
C GLY A 149 -16.32 -7.01 -18.63
N CYS A 150 -15.07 -6.72 -18.96
CA CYS A 150 -14.14 -6.03 -18.05
C CYS A 150 -13.39 -4.89 -18.75
N VAL A 151 -13.16 -3.80 -18.02
CA VAL A 151 -12.32 -2.67 -18.47
C VAL A 151 -11.36 -2.25 -17.37
N THR A 152 -10.22 -1.70 -17.76
CA THR A 152 -9.24 -1.18 -16.80
C THR A 152 -9.64 0.21 -16.31
N SER A 153 -9.46 0.46 -15.01
CA SER A 153 -9.83 1.74 -14.38
C SER A 153 -9.16 2.96 -15.01
N ARG A 154 -7.90 2.82 -15.44
CA ARG A 154 -7.07 3.94 -15.87
C ARG A 154 -6.69 3.95 -17.35
N GLY A 155 -6.84 2.83 -18.08
CA GLY A 155 -6.59 2.75 -19.52
C GLY A 155 -7.84 3.02 -20.37
N ASP A 156 -8.97 2.44 -19.98
CA ASP A 156 -10.20 2.42 -20.80
C ASP A 156 -11.26 3.41 -20.33
N LEU A 157 -11.34 3.69 -19.02
CA LEU A 157 -12.35 4.61 -18.47
C LEU A 157 -11.94 6.07 -18.49
N LEU A 158 -10.65 6.35 -18.28
CA LEU A 158 -10.14 7.71 -18.25
C LEU A 158 -9.68 8.24 -19.60
N GLY A 159 -9.76 7.43 -20.66
CA GLY A 159 -9.56 7.79 -22.06
C GLY A 159 -8.59 8.95 -22.28
N ALA A 160 -7.42 8.66 -22.87
CA ALA A 160 -6.47 9.67 -23.34
C ALA A 160 -7.07 10.78 -24.26
N ASN A 161 -8.37 10.71 -24.56
CA ASN A 161 -9.19 11.75 -25.14
C ASN A 161 -10.52 11.91 -24.35
N PRO A 162 -10.78 13.08 -23.71
CA PRO A 162 -12.03 13.33 -22.95
C PRO A 162 -13.31 13.27 -23.82
N ALA A 163 -13.19 13.21 -25.14
CA ALA A 163 -14.31 13.01 -26.06
C ALA A 163 -14.88 11.57 -26.07
N ASN A 164 -14.11 10.55 -25.61
CA ASN A 164 -14.50 9.13 -25.62
C ASN A 164 -14.58 8.53 -24.19
N GLN A 165 -14.45 9.37 -23.16
CA GLN A 165 -14.39 8.95 -21.75
C GLN A 165 -15.71 8.32 -21.25
N SER A 166 -16.81 8.57 -21.98
CA SER A 166 -18.12 7.97 -21.71
C SER A 166 -18.27 6.52 -22.19
N ASP A 167 -17.35 6.02 -23.03
CA ASP A 167 -17.64 4.84 -23.85
C ASP A 167 -17.37 3.53 -23.10
N GLY A 168 -16.35 3.47 -22.23
CA GLY A 168 -16.01 2.25 -21.50
C GLY A 168 -17.05 1.82 -20.45
N ILE A 169 -17.45 2.74 -19.55
CA ILE A 169 -18.51 2.47 -18.56
C ILE A 169 -19.85 2.22 -19.24
N SER A 170 -20.19 2.99 -20.28
CA SER A 170 -21.49 2.82 -20.97
C SER A 170 -21.56 1.55 -21.81
N ALA A 171 -20.41 1.07 -22.31
CA ALA A 171 -20.32 -0.23 -22.98
C ALA A 171 -20.48 -1.40 -22.00
N LEU A 172 -19.95 -1.27 -20.77
CA LEU A 172 -20.12 -2.29 -19.74
C LEU A 172 -21.51 -2.28 -19.12
N TRP A 173 -22.04 -1.11 -18.78
CA TRP A 173 -23.37 -0.94 -18.17
C TRP A 173 -24.21 -0.04 -19.07
N SER A 174 -24.99 -0.64 -19.96
CA SER A 174 -25.84 0.09 -20.90
C SER A 174 -27.05 0.75 -20.24
N ASP A 175 -27.54 0.22 -19.12
CA ASP A 175 -28.63 0.80 -18.33
C ASP A 175 -28.12 2.02 -17.53
N PRO A 176 -28.75 3.21 -17.67
CA PRO A 176 -28.45 4.37 -16.82
C PRO A 176 -28.54 4.09 -15.32
N LYS A 177 -29.45 3.22 -14.89
CA LYS A 177 -29.65 2.87 -13.48
C LYS A 177 -28.42 2.14 -12.93
N ASP A 178 -27.94 1.13 -13.63
CA ASP A 178 -26.74 0.38 -13.24
C ASP A 178 -25.52 1.29 -13.18
N ARG A 179 -25.36 2.17 -14.19
CA ARG A 179 -24.28 3.18 -14.20
C ARG A 179 -24.31 4.08 -12.97
N SER A 180 -25.51 4.55 -12.58
CA SER A 180 -25.66 5.42 -11.41
C SER A 180 -25.27 4.73 -10.11
N MET A 181 -25.40 3.40 -10.06
CA MET A 181 -25.07 2.59 -8.90
C MET A 181 -23.57 2.25 -8.82
N VAL A 182 -22.92 1.93 -9.94
CA VAL A 182 -21.50 1.53 -9.95
C VAL A 182 -20.56 2.73 -9.88
N ARG A 183 -20.96 3.89 -10.40
CA ARG A 183 -20.09 5.09 -10.48
C ARG A 183 -19.56 5.56 -9.12
N PRO A 184 -20.34 5.60 -8.02
CA PRO A 184 -19.81 5.94 -6.71
C PRO A 184 -18.74 4.95 -6.22
N ILE A 185 -18.93 3.65 -6.46
CA ILE A 185 -17.99 2.59 -6.09
C ILE A 185 -16.69 2.73 -6.89
N MET A 186 -16.79 2.97 -8.19
CA MET A 186 -15.63 3.26 -9.05
C MET A 186 -14.89 4.51 -8.57
N GLY A 187 -15.62 5.58 -8.25
CA GLY A 187 -15.03 6.80 -7.70
C GLY A 187 -14.27 6.55 -6.40
N LEU A 188 -14.78 5.66 -5.52
CA LEU A 188 -14.06 5.24 -4.31
C LEU A 188 -12.81 4.40 -4.63
N LEU A 189 -12.84 3.59 -5.68
CA LEU A 189 -11.69 2.77 -6.08
C LEU A 189 -10.59 3.61 -6.76
N ASP A 190 -10.99 4.60 -7.56
CA ASP A 190 -10.08 5.45 -8.33
C ASP A 190 -9.31 6.45 -7.48
N THR A 191 -9.80 6.78 -6.27
CA THR A 191 -9.08 7.64 -5.30
C THR A 191 -7.83 6.98 -4.71
N GLY A 192 -7.51 5.75 -5.10
CA GLY A 192 -6.35 5.03 -4.59
C GLY A 192 -6.59 4.45 -3.20
N LEU A 193 -7.83 4.41 -2.69
CA LEU A 193 -8.13 3.89 -1.34
C LEU A 193 -7.67 2.44 -1.10
N ILE A 194 -7.53 1.63 -2.15
CA ILE A 194 -7.01 0.25 -2.02
C ILE A 194 -5.47 0.21 -2.00
N THR A 195 -4.81 1.09 -2.74
CA THR A 195 -3.35 1.13 -2.92
C THR A 195 -2.67 2.05 -1.89
N ASP A 196 -3.28 3.20 -1.64
CA ASP A 196 -2.81 4.32 -0.82
C ASP A 196 -3.49 4.32 0.56
N GLY A 197 -4.49 3.44 0.75
CA GLY A 197 -5.24 3.27 1.98
C GLY A 197 -4.37 2.98 3.19
N VAL A 198 -3.12 2.55 3.01
CA VAL A 198 -2.14 2.36 4.08
C VAL A 198 -1.89 3.66 4.86
N ASP A 199 -1.92 4.81 4.20
CA ASP A 199 -1.71 6.12 4.85
C ASP A 199 -3.01 6.68 5.44
N MET A 200 -4.17 6.34 4.85
CA MET A 200 -5.50 6.71 5.36
C MET A 200 -5.96 5.86 6.54
N LEU A 201 -5.55 4.58 6.60
CA LEU A 201 -5.68 3.69 7.76
C LEU A 201 -4.70 4.08 8.87
N ARG A 202 -4.46 5.40 9.02
CA ARG A 202 -3.51 6.04 9.93
C ARG A 202 -3.32 5.15 11.14
N THR A 203 -2.09 4.66 11.24
CA THR A 203 -1.48 4.05 12.39
C THR A 203 -1.65 2.52 12.56
N VAL A 204 -0.52 1.85 12.33
CA VAL A 204 0.17 1.13 13.42
C VAL A 204 -0.38 -0.25 13.79
N LEU A 205 -1.58 -0.69 13.44
CA LEU A 205 -2.03 -2.05 13.83
C LEU A 205 -1.93 -3.12 12.73
N THR A 206 -1.48 -2.77 11.54
CA THR A 206 -1.52 -3.67 10.38
C THR A 206 -0.29 -4.56 10.25
N LEU A 207 0.89 -4.10 10.69
CA LEU A 207 2.09 -4.92 10.60
C LEU A 207 2.02 -6.09 11.58
N LEU A 208 2.14 -7.30 11.06
CA LEU A 208 2.28 -8.54 11.81
C LEU A 208 3.51 -8.48 12.73
N ALA A 209 4.63 -7.92 12.28
CA ALA A 209 5.86 -7.77 13.04
C ALA A 209 5.64 -7.03 14.37
N ARG A 210 4.80 -5.98 14.35
CA ARG A 210 4.50 -5.20 15.56
C ARG A 210 3.84 -6.02 16.67
N ARG A 211 3.12 -7.11 16.36
CA ARG A 211 2.52 -7.99 17.39
C ARG A 211 3.56 -8.62 18.33
N THR A 212 4.82 -8.56 17.93
CA THR A 212 5.96 -9.14 18.66
C THR A 212 6.96 -8.08 19.13
N LEU A 213 6.60 -6.79 19.02
CA LEU A 213 7.34 -5.70 19.64
C LEU A 213 7.08 -5.65 21.16
N LEU A 214 8.15 -5.52 21.93
CA LEU A 214 8.11 -5.19 23.36
C LEU A 214 8.81 -3.83 23.54
N GLY A 215 8.03 -2.76 23.58
CA GLY A 215 8.59 -1.41 23.40
C GLY A 215 9.22 -1.31 22.01
N SER A 216 10.50 -0.93 21.96
CA SER A 216 11.28 -0.83 20.71
C SER A 216 12.03 -2.11 20.33
N PHE A 217 11.82 -3.20 21.07
CA PHE A 217 12.51 -4.46 20.83
C PHE A 217 11.63 -5.42 20.03
N GLN A 218 12.08 -5.76 18.83
CA GLN A 218 11.59 -6.88 18.05
C GLN A 218 12.07 -8.18 18.69
N THR A 219 11.15 -8.87 19.36
CA THR A 219 11.46 -10.06 20.17
C THR A 219 11.35 -11.37 19.41
N ALA A 220 10.51 -11.43 18.39
CA ALA A 220 10.36 -12.61 17.56
C ALA A 220 11.33 -12.58 16.37
N LEU A 221 11.78 -13.76 15.97
CA LEU A 221 12.43 -13.97 14.69
C LEU A 221 11.41 -13.76 13.58
N LEU A 222 11.73 -12.89 12.63
CA LEU A 222 10.96 -12.74 11.40
C LEU A 222 11.53 -13.70 10.35
N SER A 223 10.66 -14.36 9.59
CA SER A 223 11.07 -15.20 8.46
C SER A 223 11.72 -14.37 7.35
N VAL A 224 12.59 -14.96 6.52
CA VAL A 224 13.24 -14.29 5.37
C VAL A 224 12.23 -13.66 4.38
N ASP A 225 11.01 -14.22 4.33
CA ASP A 225 9.92 -13.76 3.47
C ASP A 225 8.78 -13.09 4.27
N HIS A 226 9.06 -12.56 5.46
CA HIS A 226 8.04 -11.94 6.32
C HIS A 226 7.33 -10.78 5.63
N TRP A 227 8.05 -10.02 4.80
CA TRP A 227 7.47 -8.95 3.99
C TRP A 227 6.29 -9.41 3.13
N LYS A 228 6.29 -10.65 2.63
CA LYS A 228 5.17 -11.19 1.84
C LYS A 228 3.92 -11.34 2.71
N LEU A 229 4.08 -11.83 3.94
CA LEU A 229 2.99 -11.95 4.91
C LEU A 229 2.44 -10.58 5.28
N GLU A 230 3.32 -9.58 5.40
CA GLU A 230 2.91 -8.21 5.66
C GLU A 230 2.13 -7.61 4.48
N GLN A 231 2.57 -7.84 3.25
CA GLN A 231 1.83 -7.41 2.06
C GLN A 231 0.46 -8.08 1.97
N GLU A 232 0.36 -9.38 2.26
CA GLU A 232 -0.92 -10.09 2.32
C GLU A 232 -1.84 -9.50 3.40
N GLN A 233 -1.31 -9.20 4.60
CA GLN A 233 -2.09 -8.60 5.68
C GLN A 233 -2.55 -7.18 5.34
N LEU A 234 -1.68 -6.36 4.75
CA LEU A 234 -2.02 -5.01 4.29
C LEU A 234 -3.14 -5.07 3.26
N TYR A 235 -3.00 -5.94 2.25
CA TYR A 235 -4.00 -6.13 1.21
C TYR A 235 -5.37 -6.57 1.79
N LYS A 236 -5.38 -7.59 2.66
CA LYS A 236 -6.62 -8.05 3.33
C LYS A 236 -7.28 -6.93 4.14
N THR A 237 -6.48 -6.10 4.81
CA THR A 237 -6.99 -4.98 5.61
C THR A 237 -7.58 -3.90 4.70
N SER A 238 -6.89 -3.51 3.62
CA SER A 238 -7.40 -2.57 2.63
C SER A 238 -8.70 -3.07 1.99
N LEU A 239 -8.77 -4.36 1.68
CA LEU A 239 -9.97 -4.98 1.12
C LEU A 239 -11.16 -4.94 2.08
N ALA A 240 -10.95 -5.32 3.35
CA ALA A 240 -11.99 -5.27 4.37
C ALA A 240 -12.48 -3.83 4.61
N TYR A 241 -11.56 -2.86 4.64
CA TYR A 241 -11.90 -1.45 4.73
C TYR A 241 -12.72 -0.98 3.53
N PHE A 242 -12.31 -1.36 2.32
CA PHE A 242 -13.05 -1.06 1.10
C PHE A 242 -14.47 -1.64 1.13
N GLN A 243 -14.61 -2.92 1.49
CA GLN A 243 -15.92 -3.57 1.65
C GLN A 243 -16.80 -2.80 2.65
N SER A 244 -16.23 -2.32 3.75
CA SER A 244 -16.97 -1.52 4.73
C SER A 244 -17.48 -0.19 4.16
N MET A 245 -16.68 0.48 3.32
CA MET A 245 -17.09 1.74 2.68
C MET A 245 -18.21 1.52 1.66
N VAL A 246 -18.13 0.44 0.87
CA VAL A 246 -19.19 0.10 -0.08
C VAL A 246 -20.52 -0.10 0.65
N VAL A 247 -20.53 -0.82 1.78
CA VAL A 247 -21.74 -1.07 2.57
C VAL A 247 -22.35 0.23 3.13
N ILE A 248 -21.53 1.22 3.49
CA ILE A 248 -21.98 2.47 4.13
C ILE A 248 -22.38 3.53 3.08
N SER A 249 -21.95 3.40 1.82
CA SER A 249 -22.21 4.39 0.78
C SER A 249 -23.72 4.52 0.46
N PRO A 250 -24.29 5.74 0.46
CA PRO A 250 -25.66 5.97 0.03
C PRO A 250 -25.85 5.47 -1.41
N GLY A 251 -26.82 4.58 -1.63
CA GLY A 251 -27.06 3.92 -2.92
C GLY A 251 -26.64 2.45 -2.98
N ALA A 252 -25.92 1.95 -1.98
CA ALA A 252 -25.54 0.53 -1.86
C ALA A 252 -26.45 -0.26 -0.88
N SER A 253 -27.72 0.14 -0.71
CA SER A 253 -28.68 -0.49 0.21
C SER A 253 -29.14 -1.91 -0.19
N GLY A 254 -28.40 -2.61 -1.06
CA GLY A 254 -28.54 -4.04 -1.31
C GLY A 254 -27.50 -4.84 -0.51
N GLN A 255 -27.81 -6.10 -0.18
CA GLN A 255 -26.83 -6.97 0.48
C GLN A 255 -25.59 -7.16 -0.41
N VAL A 256 -24.44 -6.61 0.00
CA VAL A 256 -23.15 -6.88 -0.64
C VAL A 256 -22.67 -8.24 -0.16
N GLN A 257 -22.83 -9.26 -1.00
CA GLN A 257 -22.25 -10.58 -0.76
C GLN A 257 -20.94 -10.69 -1.56
N ALA A 258 -19.81 -10.68 -0.85
CA ALA A 258 -18.49 -10.91 -1.44
C ALA A 258 -18.29 -12.42 -1.62
N ASP A 259 -18.44 -12.90 -2.86
CA ASP A 259 -18.11 -14.27 -3.22
C ASP A 259 -16.62 -14.38 -3.58
N TYR A 260 -15.89 -15.23 -2.85
CA TYR A 260 -14.51 -15.57 -3.15
C TYR A 260 -14.48 -16.60 -4.29
N ALA A 261 -14.09 -16.19 -5.49
CA ALA A 261 -13.82 -17.11 -6.58
C ALA A 261 -12.30 -17.25 -6.77
N THR A 262 -11.75 -18.41 -6.39
CA THR A 262 -10.39 -18.79 -6.79
C THR A 262 -10.41 -19.16 -8.27
N LEU A 263 -9.98 -18.24 -9.14
CA LEU A 263 -9.64 -18.57 -10.51
C LEU A 263 -8.27 -19.26 -10.51
N GLU A 264 -8.21 -20.50 -10.99
CA GLU A 264 -6.98 -21.29 -11.11
C GLU A 264 -6.09 -20.71 -12.22
N THR A 265 -5.33 -19.64 -11.94
CA THR A 265 -4.09 -19.13 -12.62
C THR A 265 -3.77 -17.72 -12.05
N PRO A 266 -2.53 -17.19 -12.15
CA PRO A 266 -1.94 -16.41 -11.06
C PRO A 266 -2.65 -15.07 -10.80
N VAL A 267 -3.30 -15.01 -9.64
CA VAL A 267 -3.55 -13.86 -8.76
C VAL A 267 -4.19 -12.62 -9.41
N ILE A 268 -5.42 -12.80 -9.89
CA ILE A 268 -6.42 -11.73 -9.90
C ILE A 268 -7.48 -12.13 -8.86
N GLU A 269 -7.40 -11.55 -7.66
CA GLU A 269 -8.50 -11.62 -6.71
C GLU A 269 -9.55 -10.58 -7.13
N ALA A 270 -10.71 -11.06 -7.59
CA ALA A 270 -11.83 -10.22 -8.00
C ALA A 270 -12.86 -10.15 -6.86
N VAL A 271 -13.33 -8.94 -6.55
CA VAL A 271 -14.52 -8.76 -5.70
C VAL A 271 -15.73 -8.64 -6.63
N ALA A 272 -16.59 -9.65 -6.61
CA ALA A 272 -17.90 -9.54 -7.23
C ALA A 272 -18.83 -8.80 -6.27
N VAL A 273 -19.35 -7.64 -6.68
CA VAL A 273 -20.46 -6.97 -5.97
C VAL A 273 -21.75 -7.38 -6.66
N ARG A 274 -22.48 -8.34 -6.06
CA ARG A 274 -23.84 -8.65 -6.51
C ARG A 274 -24.81 -7.68 -5.88
N TYR A 275 -25.68 -7.13 -6.71
CA TYR A 275 -26.75 -6.25 -6.29
C TYR A 275 -28.10 -6.93 -6.54
N ASP A 276 -28.99 -6.87 -5.54
CA ASP A 276 -30.38 -7.30 -5.69
C ASP A 276 -31.29 -6.06 -5.82
N PRO A 277 -31.79 -5.74 -7.03
CA PRO A 277 -32.66 -4.60 -7.26
C PRO A 277 -34.02 -4.70 -6.56
N SER A 278 -34.44 -5.89 -6.13
CA SER A 278 -35.74 -6.09 -5.47
C SER A 278 -35.80 -5.47 -4.07
N LEU A 279 -34.64 -5.18 -3.47
CA LEU A 279 -34.55 -4.60 -2.11
C LEU A 279 -34.77 -3.08 -2.06
N LEU A 280 -34.89 -2.39 -3.21
CA LEU A 280 -35.15 -0.94 -3.26
C LEU A 280 -36.64 -0.55 -3.23
N GLN A 281 -37.58 -1.49 -3.14
CA GLN A 281 -39.01 -1.20 -3.35
C GLN A 281 -39.79 -0.67 -2.13
N ASN A 282 -39.17 -0.39 -0.98
CA ASN A 282 -39.94 -0.11 0.25
C ASN A 282 -39.96 1.35 0.75
N ASP A 283 -39.46 2.34 -0.02
CA ASP A 283 -39.37 3.74 0.46
C ASP A 283 -40.47 4.69 -0.08
N GLU A 284 -41.50 4.20 -0.76
CA GLU A 284 -42.62 5.05 -1.24
C GLU A 284 -43.84 5.13 -0.30
N GLU A 285 -43.86 4.46 0.86
CA GLU A 285 -44.99 4.50 1.82
C GLU A 285 -44.87 5.52 2.96
N LEU A 286 -43.94 6.47 2.89
CA LEU A 286 -43.81 7.57 3.86
C LEU A 286 -43.80 8.95 3.17
N ARG A 287 -44.93 9.31 2.55
CA ARG A 287 -45.30 10.70 2.26
C ARG A 287 -46.79 10.94 2.49
#